data_AF-A0A937Q4V5-F1
#
_entry.id   AF-A0A937Q4V5-F1
#
_cell.length_a   1.000
_cell.length_b   1.000
_cell.length_c   1.000
_cell.angle_alpha   90.00
_cell.angle_beta   90.00
_cell.angle_gamma   90.00
#
_symmetry.space_group_name_H-M   'P 1'
#
loop_
_entity.id
_entity.type
_entity.pdbx_description
1 polymer ?
#
loop_
_entity_poly.entity_id
_entity_poly.type
_entity_poly.pdbx_seq_one_letter_code
_entity_poly.pdbx_strand_id
1 'polypeptide(L)'
;MKLTEAMKMIDDGWVRRLKGFRVHFQRREGSQWVTDYFPDEKAKPITSDISMWELARRFAETVESDSPEPKEGDIVNIYVVDDLGNPVKFYATNKPHILNYREIEKD
;
A
#
# COMPACT_ATOMS: atom_id res chain seq x y z
N MET A 1 19.44 16.26 30.89
CA MET A 1 18.80 16.11 29.57
C MET A 1 19.06 17.37 28.77
N LYS A 2 19.62 17.26 27.57
CA LYS A 2 19.85 18.43 26.70
C LYS A 2 18.56 18.78 25.96
N LEU A 3 18.38 20.06 25.61
CA LEU A 3 17.19 20.54 24.87
C LEU A 3 16.95 19.73 23.58
N THR A 4 18.01 19.33 22.90
CA THR A 4 17.96 18.51 21.68
C THR A 4 17.43 17.10 21.91
N GLU A 5 17.71 16.49 23.06
CA GLU A 5 17.18 15.17 23.42
C GLU A 5 15.71 15.25 23.78
N ALA A 6 15.29 16.33 24.46
CA ALA A 6 13.89 16.58 24.81
C ALA A 6 13.03 16.83 23.56
N MET A 7 13.53 17.62 22.60
CA MET A 7 12.84 17.87 21.32
C MET A 7 12.65 16.59 20.51
N LYS A 8 13.67 15.71 20.47
CA LYS A 8 13.57 14.43 19.76
C LYS A 8 12.52 13.50 20.38
N MET A 9 12.45 13.43 21.71
CA MET A 9 11.41 12.65 22.40
C MET A 9 9.99 13.19 22.16
N ILE A 10 9.85 14.52 22.04
CA ILE A 10 8.56 15.15 21.69
C ILE A 10 8.18 14.81 20.25
N ASP A 11 9.11 14.91 19.30
CA ASP A 11 8.87 14.55 17.90
C ASP A 11 8.52 13.06 17.73
N ASP A 12 9.20 12.18 18.46
CA ASP A 12 8.93 10.72 18.44
C ASP A 12 7.56 10.37 19.07
N GLY A 13 7.08 11.17 20.04
CA GLY A 13 5.79 11.00 20.69
C GLY A 13 4.62 11.71 20.00
N TRP A 14 4.91 12.64 19.08
CA TRP A 14 3.88 13.36 18.34
C TRP A 14 3.32 12.46 17.24
N VAL A 15 2.00 12.30 17.20
CA VAL A 15 1.32 11.65 16.07
C VAL A 15 1.61 12.46 14.81
N ARG A 16 2.60 12.01 14.03
CA ARG A 16 2.93 12.60 12.73
C ARG A 16 1.66 12.56 11.88
N ARG A 17 1.32 13.71 11.30
CA ARG A 17 0.28 13.78 10.30
C ARG A 17 0.77 13.11 9.02
N LEU A 18 0.10 12.04 8.61
CA LEU A 18 0.37 11.37 7.34
C LEU A 18 0.18 12.36 6.18
N LYS A 19 1.11 12.36 5.22
CA LYS A 19 1.07 13.28 4.07
C LYS A 19 0.13 12.79 2.98
N GLY A 20 -0.22 11.51 3.03
CA GLY A 20 -1.18 10.88 2.15
C GLY A 20 -0.96 9.37 2.10
N PHE A 21 -1.63 8.75 1.15
CA PHE A 21 -1.78 7.33 1.02
C PHE A 21 -1.59 6.91 -0.44
N ARG A 22 -1.17 5.66 -0.63
CA ARG A 22 -1.01 5.00 -1.92
C ARG A 22 -1.54 3.58 -1.84
N VAL A 23 -1.95 3.03 -2.97
CA VAL A 23 -2.15 1.59 -3.16
C VAL A 23 -0.79 0.99 -3.51
N HIS A 24 -0.31 0.06 -2.70
CA HIS A 24 0.76 -0.86 -3.06
C HIS A 24 0.15 -2.07 -3.75
N PHE A 25 0.79 -2.54 -4.81
CA PHE A 25 0.44 -3.80 -5.45
C PHE A 25 1.66 -4.43 -6.13
N GLN A 26 1.52 -5.69 -6.56
CA GLN A 26 2.51 -6.37 -7.37
C GLN A 26 1.92 -6.70 -8.73
N ARG A 27 2.60 -6.29 -9.79
CA ARG A 27 2.21 -6.54 -11.18
C ARG A 27 3.09 -7.62 -11.79
N ARG A 28 2.51 -8.51 -12.59
CA ARG A 28 3.27 -9.48 -13.38
C ARG A 28 3.94 -8.77 -14.56
N GLU A 29 5.26 -8.85 -14.62
CA GLU A 29 6.08 -8.42 -15.76
C GLU A 29 6.96 -9.58 -16.22
N GLY A 30 6.58 -10.20 -17.33
CA GLY A 30 7.17 -11.43 -17.84
C GLY A 30 7.08 -12.58 -16.83
N SER A 31 8.24 -13.00 -16.33
CA SER A 31 8.36 -14.09 -15.35
C SER A 31 8.40 -13.61 -13.89
N GLN A 32 8.41 -12.30 -13.64
CA GLN A 32 8.63 -11.72 -12.31
C GLN A 32 7.41 -10.93 -11.81
N TRP A 33 7.30 -10.82 -10.49
CA TRP A 33 6.35 -9.94 -9.83
C TRP A 33 7.07 -8.66 -9.40
N VAL A 34 6.66 -7.53 -9.94
CA VAL A 34 7.27 -6.22 -9.66
C VAL A 34 6.34 -5.42 -8.77
N THR A 35 6.88 -4.84 -7.71
CA THR A 35 6.14 -3.91 -6.85
C THR A 35 5.93 -2.58 -7.56
N ASP A 36 4.70 -2.09 -7.53
CA ASP A 36 4.32 -0.79 -8.08
C ASP A 36 3.30 -0.09 -7.15
N TYR A 37 3.10 1.21 -7.38
CA TYR A 37 2.27 2.06 -6.53
C TYR A 37 1.33 2.93 -7.34
N PHE A 38 0.13 3.15 -6.80
CA PHE A 38 -0.78 4.17 -7.31
C PHE A 38 -1.25 5.13 -6.19
N PRO A 39 -1.16 6.45 -6.39
CA PRO A 39 -0.39 7.11 -7.43
C PRO A 39 1.10 6.71 -7.35
N ASP A 40 1.84 6.91 -8.43
CA ASP A 40 3.28 6.62 -8.45
C ASP A 40 4.04 7.45 -7.39
N GLU A 41 5.23 7.01 -7.00
CA GLU A 41 6.01 7.66 -5.93
C GLU A 41 6.31 9.15 -6.15
N LYS A 42 6.35 9.59 -7.42
CA LYS A 42 6.64 10.98 -7.81
C LYS A 42 5.37 11.84 -7.83
N ALA A 43 4.21 11.23 -8.00
CA ALA A 43 2.92 11.88 -7.97
C ALA A 43 2.50 12.24 -6.54
N LYS A 44 1.64 13.25 -6.39
CA LYS A 44 1.12 13.65 -5.08
C LYS A 44 0.26 12.53 -4.49
N PRO A 45 0.50 12.08 -3.23
CA PRO A 45 -0.31 11.04 -2.61
C PRO A 45 -1.72 11.54 -2.30
N ILE A 46 -2.67 10.63 -2.18
CA ILE A 46 -4.07 10.96 -1.89
C ILE A 46 -4.28 11.07 -0.38
N THR A 47 -5.00 12.09 0.08
CA THR A 47 -5.10 12.41 1.51
C THR A 47 -6.20 11.67 2.27
N SER A 48 -7.01 10.86 1.59
CA SER A 48 -8.05 10.02 2.19
C SER A 48 -7.67 8.54 2.06
N ASP A 49 -7.55 7.88 3.21
CA ASP A 49 -7.37 6.44 3.34
C ASP A 49 -8.59 5.67 2.81
N ILE A 50 -9.81 6.15 3.09
CA ILE A 50 -11.06 5.57 2.57
C ILE A 50 -11.04 5.57 1.04
N SER A 51 -10.73 6.70 0.40
CA SER A 51 -10.64 6.76 -1.07
C SER A 51 -9.56 5.85 -1.64
N MET A 52 -8.43 5.69 -0.94
CA MET A 52 -7.38 4.74 -1.35
C MET A 52 -7.84 3.28 -1.22
N TRP A 53 -8.55 2.94 -0.16
CA TRP A 53 -9.09 1.59 0.02
C TRP A 53 -10.17 1.24 -1.00
N GLU A 54 -11.03 2.19 -1.35
CA GLU A 54 -12.00 2.02 -2.45
C GLU A 54 -11.29 1.82 -3.79
N LEU A 55 -10.18 2.54 -4.04
CA LEU A 55 -9.40 2.34 -5.25
C LEU A 55 -8.68 0.98 -5.28
N ALA A 56 -8.10 0.56 -4.14
CA ALA A 56 -7.49 -0.75 -3.98
C ALA A 56 -8.50 -1.88 -4.27
N ARG A 57 -9.75 -1.72 -3.79
CA ARG A 57 -10.84 -2.63 -4.08
C ARG A 57 -11.15 -2.70 -5.57
N ARG A 58 -11.25 -1.56 -6.25
CA ARG A 58 -11.46 -1.53 -7.71
C ARG A 58 -10.33 -2.19 -8.48
N PHE A 59 -9.08 -2.02 -8.05
CA PHE A 59 -7.94 -2.73 -8.64
C PHE A 59 -8.12 -4.25 -8.47
N ALA A 60 -8.51 -4.70 -7.29
CA ALA A 60 -8.74 -6.13 -7.05
C ALA A 60 -9.86 -6.70 -7.92
N GLU A 61 -10.95 -5.95 -8.11
CA GLU A 61 -12.11 -6.33 -8.93
C GLU A 61 -11.77 -6.39 -10.43
N THR A 62 -10.78 -5.62 -10.91
CA THR A 62 -10.35 -5.69 -12.31
C THR A 62 -9.55 -6.95 -12.67
N VAL A 63 -9.06 -7.68 -11.67
CA VAL A 63 -8.15 -8.83 -11.84
C VAL A 63 -8.89 -10.17 -11.68
N GLU A 64 -10.23 -10.19 -11.82
CA GLU A 64 -10.97 -11.45 -11.94
C GLU A 64 -10.58 -12.16 -13.26
N SER A 65 -9.48 -12.91 -13.20
CA SER A 65 -9.08 -13.90 -14.16
C SER A 65 -9.49 -15.27 -13.60
N ASP A 66 -10.46 -15.92 -14.23
CA ASP A 66 -10.86 -17.32 -13.97
C ASP A 66 -9.73 -18.35 -14.18
N SER A 67 -8.51 -17.89 -14.51
CA SER A 67 -7.36 -18.74 -14.78
C SER A 67 -6.41 -18.77 -13.58
N PRO A 68 -6.00 -19.97 -13.11
CA PRO A 68 -5.05 -20.10 -12.01
C PRO A 68 -3.62 -19.65 -12.38
N GLU A 69 -3.32 -19.53 -13.67
CA GLU A 69 -1.99 -19.16 -14.17
C GLU A 69 -1.83 -17.64 -14.22
N PRO A 70 -0.70 -17.09 -13.70
CA PRO A 70 -0.39 -15.67 -13.83
C PRO A 70 -0.26 -15.26 -15.29
N LYS A 71 -0.91 -14.16 -15.65
CA LYS A 71 -0.80 -13.52 -16.97
C LYS A 71 -0.06 -12.19 -16.84
N GLU A 72 0.54 -11.76 -17.95
CA GLU A 72 1.16 -10.45 -18.06
C GLU A 72 0.18 -9.36 -17.62
N GLY A 73 0.61 -8.48 -16.73
CA GLY A 73 -0.21 -7.40 -16.20
C GLY A 73 -1.17 -7.78 -15.07
N ASP A 74 -1.23 -9.05 -14.63
CA ASP A 74 -1.98 -9.43 -13.43
C ASP A 74 -1.52 -8.63 -12.22
N ILE A 75 -2.45 -8.26 -11.34
CA ILE A 75 -2.17 -7.49 -10.14
C ILE A 75 -2.60 -8.26 -8.88
N VAL A 76 -1.66 -8.46 -7.95
CA VAL A 76 -1.88 -9.21 -6.71
C VAL A 76 -1.34 -8.45 -5.50
N ASN A 77 -1.61 -8.96 -4.29
CA ASN A 77 -1.08 -8.44 -3.03
C ASN A 77 -1.31 -6.94 -2.86
N ILE A 78 -2.58 -6.54 -3.02
CA ILE A 78 -2.99 -5.15 -3.06
C ILE A 78 -3.34 -4.69 -1.63
N TYR A 79 -2.71 -3.61 -1.17
CA TYR A 79 -3.02 -2.99 0.14
C TYR A 79 -2.68 -1.50 0.13
N VAL A 80 -3.18 -0.75 1.12
CA VAL A 80 -2.90 0.68 1.24
C VAL A 80 -1.69 0.92 2.13
N VAL A 81 -0.82 1.85 1.73
CA VAL A 81 0.34 2.31 2.50
C VAL A 81 0.27 3.82 2.75
N ASP A 82 0.91 4.28 3.82
CA ASP A 82 1.11 5.70 4.11
C ASP A 82 2.29 6.29 3.31
N ASP A 83 2.60 7.57 3.54
CA ASP A 83 3.69 8.28 2.87
C ASP A 83 5.10 7.81 3.28
N LEU A 84 5.20 6.88 4.24
CA LEU A 84 6.42 6.21 4.64
C LEU A 84 6.49 4.75 4.14
N GLY A 85 5.48 4.29 3.41
CA GLY A 85 5.37 2.91 2.96
C GLY A 85 4.85 1.94 4.02
N ASN A 86 4.36 2.43 5.17
CA ASN A 86 3.80 1.54 6.19
C ASN A 86 2.39 1.09 5.79
N PRO A 87 2.05 -0.21 5.95
CA PRO A 87 0.69 -0.68 5.72
C PRO A 87 -0.33 0.01 6.62
N VAL A 88 -1.38 0.54 6.01
CA VAL A 88 -2.54 1.14 6.69
C VAL A 88 -3.57 0.04 6.93
N LYS A 89 -4.28 0.10 8.07
CA LYS A 89 -5.36 -0.84 8.37
C LYS A 89 -6.58 -0.54 7.50
N PHE A 90 -7.36 -1.57 7.18
CA PHE A 90 -8.59 -1.40 6.42
C PHE A 90 -9.63 -0.62 7.23
N TYR A 91 -10.21 0.43 6.64
CA TYR A 91 -11.08 1.36 7.36
C TYR A 91 -12.33 0.70 7.95
N ALA A 92 -12.88 -0.32 7.27
CA ALA A 92 -14.11 -0.97 7.72
C ALA A 92 -13.90 -1.94 8.89
N THR A 93 -12.72 -2.57 9.00
CA THR A 93 -12.46 -3.62 10.00
C THR A 93 -11.39 -3.25 11.02
N ASN A 94 -10.64 -2.17 10.77
CA ASN A 94 -9.48 -1.73 11.53
C ASN A 94 -8.43 -2.85 11.71
N LYS A 95 -8.25 -3.70 10.69
CA LYS A 95 -7.26 -4.79 10.65
C LYS A 95 -6.38 -4.67 9.40
N PRO A 96 -5.14 -5.21 9.43
CA PRO A 96 -4.37 -5.41 8.20
C PRO A 96 -5.19 -6.22 7.18
N HIS A 97 -5.13 -5.82 5.92
CA HIS A 97 -5.89 -6.46 4.86
C HIS A 97 -5.07 -6.44 3.57
N ILE A 98 -5.10 -7.55 2.84
CA ILE A 98 -4.45 -7.70 1.54
C ILE A 98 -5.51 -8.28 0.61
N LEU A 99 -5.81 -7.57 -0.48
CA LEU A 99 -6.72 -8.02 -1.51
C LEU A 99 -5.94 -8.84 -2.55
N ASN A 100 -6.59 -9.86 -3.10
CA ASN A 100 -6.00 -10.80 -4.07
C ASN A 100 -4.64 -11.34 -3.58
N TYR A 101 -4.60 -11.84 -2.35
CA TYR A 101 -3.39 -12.39 -1.78
C TYR A 101 -2.85 -13.55 -2.63
N ARG A 102 -1.57 -13.47 -2.96
CA ARG A 102 -0.82 -14.53 -3.62
C ARG A 102 0.54 -14.68 -2.95
N GLU A 103 0.89 -15.90 -2.59
CA GLU A 103 2.26 -16.18 -2.19
C GLU A 103 3.16 -16.04 -3.42
N ILE A 104 4.14 -15.13 -3.33
CA ILE A 104 5.16 -14.93 -4.34
C ILE A 104 6.52 -15.21 -3.70
N GLU A 105 7.41 -15.87 -4.44
CA GLU A 105 8.80 -16.00 -4.02
C GLU A 105 9.41 -14.60 -4.01
N LYS A 106 10.04 -14.23 -2.90
CA LYS A 106 10.84 -13.00 -2.81
C LYS A 106 12.21 -13.33 -3.37
N ASP A 107 12.59 -12.66 -4.46
CA ASP A 107 13.98 -12.62 -4.96
C ASP A 107 14.92 -12.03 -3.89
#